data_AF-A0A933XX66-F1
#
_entry.id   AF-A0A933XX66-F1
#
_cell.length_a   1.000
_cell.length_b   1.000
_cell.length_c   1.000
_cell.angle_alpha   90.00
_cell.angle_beta   90.00
_cell.angle_gamma   90.00
#
_symmetry.space_group_name_H-M   'P 1'
#
loop_
_entity.id
_entity.type
_entity.pdbx_description
1 polymer ?
#
loop_
_entity_poly.entity_id
_entity_poly.type
_entity_poly.pdbx_seq_one_letter_code
_entity_poly.pdbx_strand_id
1 'polypeptide(L)'
;MFLRTSIVAVVASLALAAGCSSPKESEASGARAPAAAEDSRPIKKKQPDKPWTTAFSEKAALVGDEVTIEGPPGLLAHVLVLQNSEFFTHDERATPDGFLQLTAVRPDVGGAPPIRLRIDAWTIDALVSVRVLERPGEGPVIVQVSGEAWYKPLVGDAEQRSAVLRFVGQRP
;
A
#
# COMPACT_ATOMS: atom_id res chain seq x y z
N MET A 1 53.33 -12.37 -27.75
CA MET A 1 53.14 -12.95 -29.08
C MET A 1 51.65 -12.85 -29.40
N PHE A 2 51.32 -11.94 -30.33
CA PHE A 2 50.05 -11.66 -31.04
C PHE A 2 48.75 -11.50 -30.22
N LEU A 3 48.26 -10.26 -30.01
CA LEU A 3 47.36 -9.47 -30.89
C LEU A 3 46.14 -10.26 -31.40
N ARG A 4 44.94 -9.81 -31.03
CA ARG A 4 43.84 -9.58 -31.98
C ARG A 4 42.77 -8.66 -31.40
N THR A 5 42.98 -7.39 -31.73
CA THR A 5 42.00 -6.33 -31.94
C THR A 5 40.86 -6.81 -32.83
N SER A 6 39.61 -6.42 -32.52
CA SER A 6 38.62 -6.06 -33.55
C SER A 6 37.51 -5.19 -32.94
N ILE A 7 37.55 -3.93 -33.34
CA ILE A 7 36.52 -2.90 -33.26
C ILE A 7 35.53 -3.16 -34.39
N VAL A 8 34.21 -3.08 -34.13
CA VAL A 8 33.23 -2.62 -35.13
C VAL A 8 32.20 -1.75 -34.42
N ALA A 9 32.13 -0.49 -34.83
CA ALA A 9 31.08 0.46 -34.53
C ALA A 9 30.11 0.56 -35.72
N VAL A 10 28.81 0.64 -35.47
CA VAL A 10 27.76 1.14 -36.41
C VAL A 10 26.66 1.74 -35.52
N VAL A 11 26.61 3.05 -35.28
CA VAL A 11 25.97 4.14 -36.04
C VAL A 11 24.46 4.01 -36.22
N ALA A 12 23.80 5.08 -35.76
CA ALA A 12 22.38 5.38 -35.64
C ALA A 12 21.53 5.32 -36.91
N SER A 13 20.20 5.21 -36.73
CA SER A 13 19.21 5.85 -37.60
C SER A 13 17.91 6.13 -36.82
N LEU A 14 17.64 7.43 -36.59
CA LEU A 14 16.33 7.98 -36.26
C LEU A 14 15.44 7.90 -37.51
N ALA A 15 14.19 7.49 -37.34
CA ALA A 15 13.14 7.72 -38.34
C ALA A 15 11.87 8.23 -37.63
N LEU A 16 11.64 9.55 -37.72
CA LEU A 16 10.31 10.13 -37.57
C LEU A 16 9.51 9.85 -38.83
N ALA A 17 8.34 9.24 -38.70
CA ALA A 17 7.30 9.27 -39.73
C ALA A 17 6.00 9.75 -39.10
N ALA A 18 5.65 11.00 -39.43
CA ALA A 18 4.32 11.56 -39.21
C ALA A 18 3.32 10.86 -40.13
N GLY A 19 2.22 10.38 -39.55
CA GLY A 19 1.09 9.79 -40.28
C GLY A 19 -0.22 10.23 -39.66
N CYS A 20 -0.69 11.43 -40.02
CA CYS A 20 -2.06 11.84 -39.81
C CYS A 20 -2.94 11.09 -40.83
N SER A 21 -3.80 10.20 -40.35
CA SER A 21 -4.89 9.62 -41.13
C SER A 21 -6.18 9.83 -40.36
N SER A 22 -7.02 10.73 -40.89
CA SER A 22 -8.38 10.98 -40.38
C SER A 22 -9.35 9.94 -40.96
N PRO A 23 -10.11 9.21 -40.14
CA PRO A 23 -11.28 8.51 -40.62
C PRO A 23 -12.48 9.46 -40.68
N LYS A 24 -13.09 9.40 -41.85
CA LYS A 24 -14.27 10.08 -42.36
C LYS A 24 -15.50 9.85 -41.46
N GLU A 25 -16.25 10.93 -41.27
CA GLU A 25 -17.59 11.02 -40.70
C GLU A 25 -18.53 10.00 -41.36
N SER A 26 -19.18 9.16 -40.55
CA SER A 26 -20.30 8.32 -40.96
C SER A 26 -21.47 8.64 -40.04
N GLU A 27 -22.46 9.32 -40.62
CA GLU A 27 -23.75 9.57 -40.01
C GLU A 27 -24.42 8.24 -39.63
N ALA A 28 -24.48 7.96 -38.32
CA ALA A 28 -25.41 7.00 -37.75
C ALA A 28 -26.57 7.79 -37.13
N SER A 29 -27.68 7.77 -37.86
CA SER A 29 -28.99 8.29 -37.50
C SER A 29 -29.50 7.73 -36.15
N GLY A 30 -29.95 8.65 -35.28
CA GLY A 30 -31.20 8.49 -34.54
C GLY A 30 -31.28 7.45 -33.40
N ALA A 31 -30.68 7.75 -32.26
CA ALA A 31 -31.23 7.43 -30.93
C ALA A 31 -30.51 8.27 -29.87
N ARG A 32 -31.08 9.43 -29.50
CA ARG A 32 -30.52 10.29 -28.45
C ARG A 32 -30.81 9.65 -27.09
N ALA A 33 -29.87 8.87 -26.56
CA ALA A 33 -29.85 8.55 -25.13
C ALA A 33 -29.78 9.88 -24.33
N PRO A 34 -30.50 10.03 -23.21
CA PRO A 34 -30.33 11.20 -22.37
C PRO A 34 -28.89 11.23 -21.88
N ALA A 35 -28.18 12.31 -22.22
CA ALA A 35 -26.82 12.54 -21.75
C ALA A 35 -26.86 12.55 -20.23
N ALA A 36 -26.28 11.53 -19.60
CA ALA A 36 -25.93 11.61 -18.20
C ALA A 36 -24.99 12.80 -18.08
N ALA A 37 -25.43 13.84 -17.36
CA ALA A 37 -24.57 14.96 -17.03
C ALA A 37 -23.35 14.37 -16.30
N GLU A 38 -22.21 14.34 -16.96
CA GLU A 38 -20.94 14.09 -16.31
C GLU A 38 -20.74 15.23 -15.33
N ASP A 39 -21.13 15.00 -14.09
CA ASP A 39 -20.77 15.85 -12.97
C ASP A 39 -19.26 15.67 -12.76
N SER A 40 -18.46 16.35 -13.58
CA SER A 40 -16.98 16.36 -13.56
C SER A 40 -16.44 17.08 -12.32
N ARG A 41 -17.18 17.12 -11.21
CA ARG A 41 -16.68 17.61 -9.95
C ARG A 41 -15.53 16.69 -9.55
N PRO A 42 -14.29 17.22 -9.40
CA PRO A 42 -13.21 16.42 -8.88
C PRO A 42 -13.66 15.90 -7.52
N ILE A 43 -13.77 14.58 -7.39
CA ILE A 43 -13.96 13.94 -6.09
C ILE A 43 -12.71 14.32 -5.30
N LYS A 44 -12.79 15.40 -4.52
CA LYS A 44 -11.79 15.71 -3.51
C LYS A 44 -11.81 14.50 -2.58
N LYS A 45 -10.86 13.57 -2.75
CA LYS A 45 -10.54 12.59 -1.73
C LYS A 45 -10.22 13.40 -0.49
N LYS A 46 -11.18 13.49 0.43
CA LYS A 46 -11.01 14.22 1.68
C LYS A 46 -10.00 13.41 2.48
N GLN A 47 -8.73 13.78 2.38
CA GLN A 47 -7.74 13.29 3.32
C GLN A 47 -8.26 13.71 4.70
N PRO A 48 -8.41 12.79 5.66
CA PRO A 48 -8.93 13.14 6.98
C PRO A 48 -8.08 14.28 7.55
N ASP A 49 -8.76 15.36 7.96
CA ASP A 49 -8.13 16.63 8.34
C ASP A 49 -7.25 16.50 9.62
N LYS A 50 -7.32 15.35 10.30
CA LYS A 50 -6.57 15.02 11.52
C LYS A 50 -6.11 13.55 11.49
N PRO A 51 -4.92 13.25 12.04
CA PRO A 51 -4.48 11.87 12.24
C PRO A 51 -5.48 11.15 13.15
N TRP A 52 -5.73 9.88 12.86
CA TRP A 52 -6.71 9.11 13.61
C TRP A 52 -6.24 8.78 15.02
N THR A 53 -4.93 8.69 15.20
CA THR A 53 -4.29 8.53 16.51
C THR A 53 -3.23 9.60 16.75
N THR A 54 -2.95 9.89 18.01
CA THR A 54 -1.83 10.78 18.36
C THR A 54 -0.47 10.10 18.15
N ALA A 55 -0.37 8.79 18.45
CA ALA A 55 0.89 8.04 18.43
C ALA A 55 1.47 7.82 17.03
N PHE A 56 0.62 7.76 15.99
CA PHE A 56 1.05 7.47 14.62
C PHE A 56 1.05 8.70 13.71
N SER A 57 0.98 9.89 14.32
CA SER A 57 0.92 11.18 13.60
C SER A 57 2.27 11.64 13.04
N GLU A 58 3.37 11.23 13.68
CA GLU A 58 4.73 11.52 13.21
C GLU A 58 5.26 10.42 12.30
N LYS A 59 6.05 10.80 11.29
CA LYS A 59 6.58 9.85 10.30
C LYS A 59 7.56 8.88 10.95
N ALA A 60 7.31 7.58 10.79
CA ALA A 60 8.21 6.53 11.20
C ALA A 60 8.13 5.33 10.24
N ALA A 61 9.20 4.53 10.25
CA ALA A 61 9.28 3.24 9.59
C ALA A 61 9.32 2.13 10.65
N LEU A 62 8.61 1.04 10.39
CA LEU A 62 8.56 -0.13 11.24
C LEU A 62 8.66 -1.38 10.36
N VAL A 63 9.44 -2.37 10.77
CA VAL A 63 9.61 -3.61 10.02
C VAL A 63 9.69 -4.79 10.97
N GLY A 64 9.16 -5.93 10.55
CA GLY A 64 9.33 -7.23 11.19
C GLY A 64 8.64 -8.33 10.38
N ASP A 65 8.64 -9.55 10.89
CA ASP A 65 8.01 -10.69 10.22
C ASP A 65 6.48 -10.60 10.24
N GLU A 66 5.93 -10.46 11.43
CA GLU A 66 4.48 -10.48 11.66
C GLU A 66 4.02 -9.16 12.24
N VAL A 67 2.99 -8.58 11.62
CA VAL A 67 2.38 -7.32 12.06
C VAL A 67 0.95 -7.59 12.47
N THR A 68 0.58 -7.14 13.67
CA THR A 68 -0.79 -7.13 14.16
C THR A 68 -1.22 -5.69 14.42
N ILE A 69 -2.35 -5.28 13.85
CA ILE A 69 -3.00 -4.01 14.12
C ILE A 69 -4.40 -4.31 14.64
N GLU A 70 -4.71 -3.81 15.82
CA GLU A 70 -6.04 -3.95 16.42
C GLU A 70 -6.55 -2.58 16.85
N GLY A 71 -7.86 -2.38 16.81
CA GLY A 71 -8.42 -1.08 17.16
C GLY A 71 -9.94 -1.05 17.09
N PRO A 72 -10.55 0.08 17.47
CA PRO A 72 -12.00 0.26 17.48
C PRO A 72 -12.57 0.40 16.06
N PRO A 73 -13.91 0.48 15.92
CA PRO A 73 -14.57 0.73 14.64
C PRO A 73 -14.01 1.96 13.90
N GLY A 74 -13.82 1.83 12.60
CA GLY A 74 -13.20 2.83 11.73
C GLY A 74 -11.72 2.56 11.43
N LEU A 75 -11.09 1.58 12.10
CA LEU A 75 -9.70 1.16 11.87
C LEU A 75 -9.39 0.93 10.40
N LEU A 76 -10.24 0.21 9.70
CA LEU A 76 -9.99 -0.19 8.31
C LEU A 76 -9.97 1.00 7.35
N ALA A 77 -10.61 2.12 7.70
CA ALA A 77 -10.55 3.34 6.90
C ALA A 77 -9.20 4.07 7.03
N HIS A 78 -8.40 3.73 8.04
CA HIS A 78 -7.12 4.36 8.36
C HIS A 78 -5.91 3.45 8.12
N VAL A 79 -6.14 2.16 7.87
CA VAL A 79 -5.10 1.20 7.50
C VAL A 79 -5.15 0.95 6.00
N LEU A 80 -4.03 1.18 5.33
CA LEU A 80 -3.86 0.85 3.92
C LEU A 80 -2.86 -0.30 3.80
N VAL A 81 -3.29 -1.45 3.28
CA VAL A 81 -2.40 -2.57 2.99
C VAL A 81 -2.23 -2.68 1.47
N LEU A 82 -0.98 -2.69 0.99
CA LEU A 82 -0.70 -2.92 -0.42
C LEU A 82 -1.03 -4.37 -0.76
N GLN A 83 -2.01 -4.55 -1.63
CA GLN A 83 -2.40 -5.87 -2.11
C GLN A 83 -1.72 -6.16 -3.46
N ASN A 84 -1.15 -7.34 -3.58
CA ASN A 84 -0.70 -7.91 -4.84
C ASN A 84 -0.94 -9.42 -4.78
N SER A 85 -1.93 -9.91 -5.53
CA SER A 85 -2.34 -11.33 -5.54
C SER A 85 -1.31 -12.27 -6.15
N GLU A 86 -0.31 -11.73 -6.87
CA GLU A 86 0.85 -12.48 -7.33
C GLU A 86 1.68 -12.98 -6.15
N PHE A 87 1.88 -12.13 -5.13
CA PHE A 87 2.78 -12.41 -4.01
C PHE A 87 2.06 -12.76 -2.71
N PHE A 88 0.80 -12.33 -2.53
CA PHE A 88 0.11 -12.37 -1.24
C PHE A 88 -1.24 -13.07 -1.34
N THR A 89 -1.58 -13.80 -0.27
CA THR A 89 -2.96 -14.23 0.00
C THR A 89 -3.68 -13.15 0.80
N HIS A 90 -4.99 -13.03 0.59
CA HIS A 90 -5.84 -12.13 1.36
C HIS A 90 -7.12 -12.86 1.78
N ASP A 91 -7.47 -12.78 3.06
CA ASP A 91 -8.67 -13.37 3.66
C ASP A 91 -9.35 -12.34 4.56
N GLU A 92 -10.68 -12.32 4.52
CA GLU A 92 -11.51 -11.43 5.34
C GLU A 92 -12.65 -12.21 5.97
N ARG A 93 -12.90 -11.98 7.26
CA ARG A 93 -13.97 -12.67 7.98
C ARG A 93 -14.46 -11.92 9.20
N ALA A 94 -15.75 -12.05 9.48
CA ALA A 94 -16.31 -11.69 10.77
C ALA A 94 -15.96 -12.77 11.81
N THR A 95 -15.52 -12.34 12.98
CA THR A 95 -15.18 -13.18 14.13
C THR A 95 -15.89 -12.68 15.39
N PRO A 96 -15.96 -13.47 16.47
CA PRO A 96 -16.48 -12.97 17.75
C PRO A 96 -15.71 -11.74 18.28
N ASP A 97 -14.43 -11.62 17.93
CA ASP A 97 -13.56 -10.52 18.35
C ASP A 97 -13.67 -9.28 17.45
N GLY A 98 -14.41 -9.33 16.35
CA GLY A 98 -14.55 -8.25 15.38
C GLY A 98 -14.33 -8.67 13.92
N PHE A 99 -14.09 -7.69 13.06
CA PHE A 99 -13.80 -7.93 11.64
C PHE A 99 -12.29 -8.10 11.41
N LEU A 100 -11.90 -9.24 10.86
CA LEU A 100 -10.52 -9.61 10.63
C LEU A 100 -10.19 -9.52 9.14
N GLN A 101 -9.10 -8.82 8.82
CA GLN A 101 -8.38 -8.92 7.55
C GLN A 101 -7.02 -9.57 7.79
N LEU A 102 -6.69 -10.59 7.01
CA LEU A 102 -5.40 -11.26 7.04
C LEU A 102 -4.76 -11.19 5.65
N THR A 103 -3.55 -10.67 5.60
CA THR A 103 -2.70 -10.70 4.40
C THR A 103 -1.42 -11.45 4.74
N ALA A 104 -1.02 -12.41 3.92
CA ALA A 104 0.18 -13.20 4.15
C ALA A 104 0.95 -13.45 2.85
N VAL A 105 2.26 -13.61 2.96
CA VAL A 105 3.10 -14.00 1.84
C VAL A 105 2.72 -15.41 1.39
N ARG A 106 2.58 -15.58 0.07
CA ARG A 106 2.31 -16.87 -0.53
C ARG A 106 3.50 -17.82 -0.34
N PRO A 107 3.30 -19.02 0.22
CA PRO A 107 4.39 -19.95 0.47
C PRO A 107 5.01 -20.53 -0.82
N ASP A 108 4.26 -20.50 -1.92
CA ASP A 108 4.68 -21.00 -3.24
C ASP A 108 5.47 -19.97 -4.07
N VAL A 109 5.62 -18.74 -3.58
CA VAL A 109 6.24 -17.63 -4.31
C VAL A 109 7.55 -17.20 -3.65
N GLY A 110 8.67 -17.61 -4.24
CA GLY A 110 10.00 -17.21 -3.79
C GLY A 110 10.30 -15.74 -4.07
N GLY A 111 10.97 -15.07 -3.13
CA GLY A 111 11.42 -13.69 -3.30
C GLY A 111 10.29 -12.65 -3.27
N ALA A 112 9.16 -12.98 -2.64
CA ALA A 112 8.07 -12.04 -2.46
C ALA A 112 8.58 -10.76 -1.74
N PRO A 113 8.18 -9.56 -2.21
CA PRO A 113 8.51 -8.34 -1.49
C PRO A 113 7.78 -8.31 -0.14
N PRO A 114 8.24 -7.49 0.83
CA PRO A 114 7.50 -7.28 2.08
C PRO A 114 6.07 -6.79 1.81
N ILE A 115 5.13 -7.20 2.65
CA ILE A 115 3.77 -6.67 2.68
C ILE A 115 3.85 -5.26 3.27
N ARG A 116 3.75 -4.25 2.40
CA ARG A 116 3.77 -2.86 2.81
C ARG A 116 2.39 -2.40 3.24
N LEU A 117 2.30 -1.75 4.39
CA LEU A 117 1.08 -1.10 4.86
C LEU A 117 1.37 0.29 5.45
N ARG A 118 0.31 1.06 5.66
CA ARG A 118 0.35 2.38 6.28
C ARG A 118 -0.77 2.54 7.28
N ILE A 119 -0.47 3.21 8.38
CA ILE A 119 -1.44 3.73 9.34
C ILE A 119 -1.02 5.15 9.69
N ASP A 120 -1.91 6.12 9.48
CA ASP A 120 -1.59 7.56 9.59
C ASP A 120 -0.28 7.93 8.83
N ALA A 121 0.75 8.40 9.56
CA ALA A 121 2.05 8.78 8.99
C ALA A 121 3.08 7.65 8.98
N TRP A 122 2.77 6.49 9.54
CA TRP A 122 3.68 5.35 9.63
C TRP A 122 3.66 4.52 8.35
N THR A 123 4.83 4.01 8.00
CA THR A 123 5.00 2.96 6.99
C THR A 123 5.50 1.71 7.69
N ILE A 124 4.82 0.59 7.47
CA ILE A 124 5.16 -0.68 8.10
C ILE A 124 5.38 -1.72 6.99
N ASP A 125 6.50 -2.43 7.02
CA ASP A 125 6.80 -3.54 6.12
C ASP A 125 6.80 -4.86 6.90
N ALA A 126 5.90 -5.79 6.56
CA ALA A 126 5.83 -7.12 7.16
C ALA A 126 6.44 -8.17 6.23
N LEU A 127 7.35 -9.01 6.73
CA LEU A 127 8.04 -10.02 5.91
C LEU A 127 7.22 -11.29 5.70
N VAL A 128 6.27 -11.59 6.60
CA VAL A 128 5.49 -12.84 6.60
C VAL A 128 3.99 -12.55 6.53
N SER A 129 3.46 -11.78 7.48
CA SER A 129 2.00 -11.56 7.53
C SER A 129 1.59 -10.26 8.22
N VAL A 130 0.39 -9.81 7.88
CA VAL A 130 -0.30 -8.67 8.46
C VAL A 130 -1.70 -9.10 8.87
N ARG A 131 -2.02 -8.89 10.15
CA ARG A 131 -3.35 -9.09 10.72
C ARG A 131 -3.94 -7.73 11.12
N VAL A 132 -5.08 -7.36 10.56
CA VAL A 132 -5.82 -6.15 10.96
C VAL A 132 -7.16 -6.58 11.56
N LEU A 133 -7.39 -6.26 12.83
CA LEU A 133 -8.60 -6.63 13.56
C LEU A 133 -9.33 -5.37 14.04
N GLU A 134 -10.45 -5.06 13.40
CA GLU A 134 -11.38 -4.04 13.87
C GLU A 134 -12.31 -4.65 14.93
N ARG A 135 -12.03 -4.34 16.20
CA ARG A 135 -12.76 -4.84 17.37
C ARG A 135 -14.08 -4.09 17.55
N PRO A 136 -15.13 -4.74 18.08
CA PRO A 136 -16.34 -4.04 18.49
C PRO A 136 -16.06 -3.20 19.74
N GLY A 137 -16.66 -2.01 19.80
CA GLY A 137 -16.56 -1.13 20.95
C GLY A 137 -15.37 -0.17 20.91
N GLU A 138 -15.26 0.63 21.97
CA GLU A 138 -14.25 1.68 22.07
C GLU A 138 -12.93 1.15 22.64
N GLY A 139 -11.81 1.74 22.20
CA GLY A 139 -10.50 1.32 22.66
C GLY A 139 -9.34 1.98 21.93
N PRO A 140 -8.10 1.73 22.38
CA PRO A 140 -6.92 2.22 21.70
C PRO A 140 -6.67 1.42 20.42
N VAL A 141 -5.86 2.01 19.54
CA VAL A 141 -5.25 1.32 18.42
C VAL A 141 -3.92 0.73 18.90
N ILE A 142 -3.70 -0.55 18.65
CA ILE A 142 -2.51 -1.27 19.05
C ILE A 142 -1.81 -1.75 17.78
N VAL A 143 -0.55 -1.39 17.62
CA VAL A 143 0.33 -1.92 16.56
C VAL A 143 1.40 -2.77 17.25
N GLN A 144 1.46 -4.04 16.91
CA GLN A 144 2.48 -4.97 17.38
C GLN A 144 3.23 -5.55 16.20
N VAL A 145 4.55 -5.61 16.31
CA VAL A 145 5.43 -6.20 15.30
C VAL A 145 6.39 -7.16 15.97
N SER A 146 6.54 -8.35 15.40
CA SER A 146 7.41 -9.42 15.90
C SER A 146 8.26 -10.01 14.78
N GLY A 147 9.33 -10.71 15.18
CA GLY A 147 10.28 -11.31 14.23
C GLY A 147 11.31 -10.29 13.76
N GLU A 148 12.36 -10.13 14.58
CA GLU A 148 13.41 -9.11 14.41
C GLU A 148 12.88 -7.69 14.16
N ALA A 149 11.93 -7.28 15.00
CA ALA A 149 11.24 -6.01 14.85
C ALA A 149 12.19 -4.81 15.05
N TRP A 150 12.15 -3.85 14.13
CA TRP A 150 12.84 -2.58 14.28
C TRP A 150 11.95 -1.39 13.93
N TYR A 151 12.14 -0.30 14.68
CA TYR A 151 11.41 0.96 14.56
C TYR A 151 12.38 2.10 14.41
N LYS A 152 12.09 3.01 13.48
CA LYS A 152 12.89 4.20 13.24
C LYS A 152 12.00 5.42 12.96
N PRO A 153 11.98 6.42 13.84
CA PRO A 153 11.42 7.72 13.54
C PRO A 153 12.15 8.36 12.35
N LEU A 154 11.43 9.12 11.52
CA LEU A 154 12.07 9.88 10.43
C LEU A 154 12.81 11.12 10.96
N VAL A 155 12.34 11.66 12.09
CA VAL A 155 12.93 12.81 12.78
C VAL A 155 12.95 12.46 14.27
N GLY A 156 14.06 12.72 14.95
CA GLY A 156 14.18 12.48 16.40
C GLY A 156 14.89 11.17 16.75
N ASP A 157 14.28 10.42 17.68
CA ASP A 157 14.89 9.37 18.51
C ASP A 157 15.72 8.31 17.77
N ALA A 158 16.57 7.64 18.55
CA ALA A 158 17.34 6.50 18.08
C ALA A 158 16.46 5.33 17.65
N GLU A 159 16.96 4.56 16.68
CA GLU A 159 16.37 3.31 16.24
C GLU A 159 16.18 2.34 17.42
N GLN A 160 15.02 1.69 17.47
CA GLN A 160 14.69 0.69 18.46
C GLN A 160 14.64 -0.69 17.80
N ARG A 161 15.16 -1.72 18.47
CA ARG A 161 15.11 -3.11 18.03
C ARG A 161 14.70 -4.03 19.16
N SER A 162 13.85 -5.00 18.87
CA SER A 162 13.39 -6.00 19.84
C SER A 162 12.83 -7.23 19.10
N ALA A 163 12.72 -8.36 19.79
CA ALA A 163 11.96 -9.50 19.28
C ALA A 163 10.47 -9.14 19.05
N VAL A 164 9.96 -8.22 19.87
CA VAL A 164 8.60 -7.69 19.78
C VAL A 164 8.63 -6.19 20.10
N LEU A 165 8.05 -5.38 19.21
CA LEU A 165 7.75 -3.97 19.45
C LEU A 165 6.23 -3.78 19.51
N ARG A 166 5.76 -2.98 20.47
CA ARG A 166 4.34 -2.72 20.67
C ARG A 166 4.09 -1.25 20.93
N PHE A 167 3.18 -0.67 20.16
CA PHE A 167 2.80 0.73 20.21
C PHE A 167 1.30 0.85 20.43
N VAL A 168 0.90 1.88 21.18
CA VAL A 168 -0.50 2.14 21.53
C VAL A 168 -0.83 3.58 21.17
N GLY A 169 -1.79 3.77 20.27
CA GLY A 169 -2.34 5.05 19.89
C GLY A 169 -3.72 5.26 20.50
N GLN A 170 -3.92 6.39 21.17
CA GLN A 170 -5.25 6.83 21.60
C GLN A 170 -5.89 7.64 20.47
N ARG A 171 -7.21 7.51 20.33
CA ARG A 171 -7.98 8.42 19.47
C ARG A 171 -8.10 9.79 20.17
N PRO A 172 -7.97 10.90 19.44
CA PRO A 172 -8.08 12.25 19.99
C PRO A 172 -9.50 12.62 20.42
#